data_AF-A0A367XTR9-F1
#
_entry.id   AF-A0A367XTR9-F1
#
_cell.length_a   1.000
_cell.length_b   1.000
_cell.length_c   1.000
_cell.angle_alpha   90.00
_cell.angle_beta   90.00
_cell.angle_gamma   90.00
#
_symmetry.space_group_name_H-M   'P 1'
#
loop_
_entity.id
_entity.type
_entity.pdbx_description
1 polymer ?
#
loop_
_entity_poly.entity_id
_entity_poly.type
_entity_poly.pdbx_seq_one_letter_code
_entity_poly.pdbx_strand_id
1 'polypeptide(L)' 'MPTYAYACKNCGHAFDAVQSFSDAALTECPECGGELRKRYGTVGVTFNGSGFYRTDSRAPSGAGASPAASSSSSASS' A
#
# COMPACT_ATOMS: atom_id res chain seq x y z
N MET A 1 -26.96 -6.05 -1.62
CA MET A 1 -26.24 -7.32 -1.91
C MET A 1 -25.01 -6.95 -2.73
N PRO A 2 -23.78 -7.24 -2.26
CA PRO A 2 -22.56 -6.90 -3.01
C PRO A 2 -22.41 -7.75 -4.28
N THR A 3 -21.80 -7.17 -5.30
CA THR A 3 -21.33 -7.87 -6.49
C THR A 3 -19.87 -8.25 -6.33
N TYR A 4 -19.53 -9.47 -6.72
CA TYR A 4 -18.17 -9.97 -6.72
C TYR A 4 -17.76 -10.37 -8.13
N ALA A 5 -16.58 -9.91 -8.53
CA ALA A 5 -15.97 -10.28 -9.79
C ALA A 5 -15.27 -11.63 -9.65
N TYR A 6 -15.53 -12.54 -10.57
CA TYR A 6 -14.88 -13.84 -10.67
C TYR A 6 -14.22 -14.02 -12.04
N ALA A 7 -13.18 -14.83 -12.09
CA ALA A 7 -12.58 -15.27 -13.34
C ALA A 7 -12.14 -16.72 -13.28
N CYS A 8 -12.45 -17.48 -14.33
CA CYS A 8 -12.02 -18.86 -14.48
C CYS A 8 -10.52 -18.93 -14.79
N LYS A 9 -9.83 -19.91 -14.19
CA LYS A 9 -8.42 -20.20 -14.48
C LYS A 9 -8.23 -21.00 -15.77
N ASN A 10 -9.21 -21.82 -16.17
CA ASN A 10 -9.11 -22.70 -17.34
C ASN A 10 -9.42 -21.99 -18.66
N CYS A 11 -10.61 -21.38 -18.77
CA CYS A 11 -11.06 -20.76 -20.02
C CYS A 11 -10.86 -19.24 -20.06
N GLY A 12 -10.49 -18.61 -18.94
CA GLY A 12 -10.30 -17.16 -18.85
C GLY A 12 -11.60 -16.34 -18.79
N HIS A 13 -12.77 -16.99 -18.79
CA HIS A 13 -14.07 -16.32 -18.67
C HIS A 13 -14.16 -15.52 -17.36
N ALA A 14 -14.56 -14.25 -17.45
CA ALA A 14 -14.71 -13.35 -16.32
C ALA A 14 -16.14 -12.81 -16.27
N PHE A 15 -16.74 -12.81 -15.08
CA PHE A 15 -18.12 -12.37 -14.87
C PHE A 15 -18.32 -11.84 -13.46
N ASP A 16 -19.38 -11.06 -13.28
CA ASP A 16 -19.80 -10.50 -12.00
C ASP A 16 -21.03 -11.24 -11.49
N ALA A 17 -20.99 -11.66 -10.23
CA ALA A 17 -22.10 -12.35 -9.57
C ALA A 17 -22.54 -11.58 -8.32
N VAL A 18 -23.85 -11.40 -8.17
CA VAL A 18 -24.45 -10.83 -6.96
C VAL A 18 -24.44 -11.93 -5.89
N GLN A 19 -23.75 -11.70 -4.77
CA GLN A 19 -23.67 -12.67 -3.69
C GLN A 19 -23.84 -12.01 -2.33
N SER A 20 -24.45 -12.73 -1.39
CA SER A 20 -24.47 -12.30 0.00
C SER A 20 -23.09 -12.45 0.63
N PHE A 21 -22.77 -11.60 1.60
CA PHE A 21 -21.50 -11.67 2.33
C PHE A 21 -21.36 -12.98 3.14
N SER A 22 -22.49 -13.51 3.63
CA SER A 22 -22.55 -14.74 4.41
C SER A 22 -22.53 -16.02 3.56
N ASP A 23 -22.58 -15.89 2.23
CA ASP A 23 -22.69 -17.02 1.31
C ASP A 23 -21.30 -17.53 0.89
N ALA A 24 -21.19 -18.83 0.59
CA ALA A 24 -19.93 -19.43 0.18
C ALA A 24 -19.52 -18.94 -1.23
N ALA A 25 -18.23 -18.66 -1.44
CA ALA A 25 -17.76 -18.18 -2.74
C ALA A 25 -17.98 -19.22 -3.87
N LEU A 26 -18.31 -18.74 -5.07
CA LEU A 26 -18.50 -19.59 -6.24
C LEU A 26 -17.18 -20.26 -6.69
N THR A 27 -17.18 -21.58 -6.82
CA THR A 27 -15.99 -22.38 -7.17
C THR A 27 -15.99 -22.90 -8.60
N GLU A 28 -17.17 -23.07 -9.22
CA GLU A 28 -17.35 -23.72 -10.53
C GLU A 28 -17.73 -22.73 -11.64
N CYS A 29 -16.98 -22.75 -12.74
CA CYS A 29 -17.25 -21.91 -13.90
C CYS A 29 -18.48 -22.41 -14.70
N PRO A 30 -19.46 -21.54 -15.01
CA PRO A 30 -20.66 -21.95 -15.77
C PRO A 30 -20.37 -22.35 -17.22
N GLU A 31 -19.25 -21.90 -17.80
CA GLU A 31 -18.90 -22.18 -19.20
C GLU A 31 -18.17 -23.53 -19.38
N CYS A 32 -17.34 -23.92 -18.39
CA CYS A 32 -16.41 -25.04 -18.56
C CYS A 32 -16.28 -25.96 -17.34
N GLY A 33 -16.93 -25.67 -16.22
CA GLY A 33 -16.81 -26.44 -14.97
C GLY A 33 -15.45 -26.33 -14.28
N GLY A 34 -14.54 -25.49 -14.78
CA GLY A 34 -13.21 -25.31 -14.20
C GLY A 34 -13.21 -24.44 -12.95
N GLU A 35 -12.05 -24.38 -12.27
CA GLU A 35 -11.86 -23.57 -11.07
C GLU A 35 -12.01 -22.07 -11.31
N LEU A 36 -12.82 -21.43 -10.46
CA LEU A 36 -12.96 -19.99 -10.35
C LEU A 36 -12.00 -19.39 -9.33
N ARG A 37 -11.53 -18.17 -9.61
CA ARG A 37 -10.91 -17.28 -8.62
C ARG A 37 -11.68 -15.99 -8.51
N LYS A 38 -11.79 -15.48 -7.29
CA LYS A 38 -12.32 -14.14 -7.02
C LYS A 38 -11.30 -13.09 -7.44
N ARG A 39 -11.70 -12.13 -8.28
CA ARG A 39 -10.86 -11.00 -8.67
C ARG A 39 -11.09 -9.86 -7.69
N TYR A 40 -10.04 -9.48 -6.98
CA TYR A 40 -10.02 -8.26 -6.18
C TYR A 40 -9.44 -7.14 -7.03
N GLY A 41 -10.16 -6.02 -7.13
CA GLY A 41 -9.64 -4.82 -7.77
C GLY A 41 -8.45 -4.26 -6.99
N THR A 42 -7.65 -3.42 -7.65
CA THR A 42 -6.59 -2.67 -6.99
C THR A 42 -7.22 -1.59 -6.11
N VAL A 43 -7.23 -1.80 -4.80
CA VAL A 43 -7.71 -0.80 -3.83
C VAL A 43 -6.50 0.02 -3.36
N GLY A 44 -6.54 1.34 -3.56
CA GLY A 44 -5.52 2.25 -3.03
C GLY A 44 -5.64 2.33 -1.50
N VAL A 45 -4.55 2.04 -0.79
CA VAL A 45 -4.51 2.16 0.68
C VAL A 45 -4.02 3.56 1.03
N THR A 46 -4.84 4.35 1.72
CA THR A 46 -4.47 5.68 2.23
C THR A 46 -4.32 5.63 3.74
N PHE A 47 -3.11 5.92 4.24
CA PHE A 47 -2.83 6.01 5.66
C PHE A 47 -3.01 7.46 6.13
N ASN A 48 -4.13 7.78 6.77
CA ASN A 48 -4.37 9.09 7.38
C ASN A 48 -3.95 9.05 8.86
N GLY A 49 -2.73 9.50 9.16
CA GLY A 49 -2.22 9.67 10.53
C GLY A 49 -1.72 11.10 10.76
N SER A 50 -2.10 11.72 11.87
CA SER A 50 -1.81 13.13 12.21
C SER A 50 -0.35 13.42 12.63
N GLY A 51 0.60 12.56 12.30
CA GLY A 51 1.95 12.66 12.86
C GLY A 51 3.01 11.86 12.12
N PHE A 52 3.41 12.34 10.94
CA PHE A 52 4.67 11.93 10.32
C PHE A 52 5.80 12.81 10.90
N TYR A 53 6.09 12.66 12.20
CA TYR A 53 7.33 13.23 12.73
C TYR A 53 8.48 12.45 12.09
N ARG A 54 9.24 13.12 11.22
CA ARG A 54 10.51 12.63 10.69
C ARG A 54 11.45 12.35 11.85
N THR A 55 11.52 11.10 12.29
CA THR A 55 12.56 10.64 13.24
C THR A 55 13.78 10.05 12.52
N ASP A 56 13.70 9.73 11.22
CA ASP A 56 14.87 9.33 10.41
C ASP A 56 15.49 10.56 9.70
N SER A 57 15.90 11.56 10.48
CA SER A 57 16.96 12.46 10.03
C SER A 57 18.25 11.67 10.10
N ARG A 58 18.63 11.00 9.01
CA ARG A 58 19.97 10.43 8.87
C ARG A 58 20.98 11.51 9.22
N ALA A 59 21.70 11.30 10.33
CA ALA A 59 22.89 12.07 10.63
C ALA A 59 23.86 11.93 9.43
N PRO A 60 24.42 13.02 8.90
CA PRO A 60 25.59 12.88 8.03
C PRO A 60 26.72 12.31 8.87
N SER A 61 27.00 11.02 8.69
CA SER A 61 28.24 10.40 9.15
C SER A 61 29.40 11.10 8.44
N GLY A 62 30.10 11.95 9.19
CA GLY A 62 31.23 12.72 8.69
C GLY A 62 31.98 13.38 9.83
N ALA A 63 32.47 12.56 10.77
CA ALA A 63 33.44 13.00 11.75
C ALA A 63 34.73 13.41 11.03
N GLY A 64 34.93 14.72 10.89
CA GLY A 64 36.22 15.34 10.55
C GLY A 64 36.53 16.37 11.62
N ALA A 65 37.25 15.95 12.66
CA ALA A 65 37.73 16.82 13.71
C ALA A 65 38.76 17.82 13.16
N SER A 66 38.60 19.10 13.51
CA SER A 66 39.72 19.94 13.97
C SER A 66 39.19 21.25 14.59
N PRO A 67 39.57 21.58 15.84
CA PRO A 67 39.24 22.84 16.47
C PRO A 67 40.35 23.87 16.22
N ALA A 68 39.97 25.11 15.89
CA ALA A 68 40.76 26.32 16.12
C ALA A 68 39.76 27.49 16.11
N ALA A 69 39.25 27.90 17.26
CA ALA A 69 39.82 29.00 18.05
C ALA A 69 40.06 30.26 17.21
N SER A 70 39.16 31.23 17.32
CA SER A 70 39.50 32.60 17.74
C SER A 70 38.23 33.43 17.96
N SER A 71 38.13 33.91 19.20
CA SER A 71 37.22 34.94 19.68
C SER A 71 37.41 36.25 18.90
N SER A 72 36.31 36.92 18.55
CA SER A 72 36.27 38.39 18.51
C SER A 72 34.82 38.88 18.57
N SER A 73 34.52 39.50 19.71
CA SER A 73 33.39 40.37 20.00
C SER A 73 33.25 41.55 19.02
N SER A 74 32.01 42.09 18.94
CA SER A 74 31.58 43.49 18.65
C SER A 74 30.38 43.45 17.70
N ALA A 75 29.14 43.72 18.13
CA ALA A 75 28.55 45.01 18.50
C ALA A 75 28.48 46.02 17.34
N SER A 76 27.22 46.34 16.98
CA SER A 76 26.72 47.57 16.35
C SER A 76 26.89 47.77 14.83
N SER A 77 25.74 47.76 14.15
CA SER A 77 25.20 48.90 13.37
C SER A 77 23.68 48.78 13.33
#